data_AF-A0A951JLL2-F1
#
_entry.id   AF-A0A951JLL2-F1
#
_cell.length_a   1.000
_cell.length_b   1.000
_cell.length_c   1.000
_cell.angle_alpha   90.00
_cell.angle_beta   90.00
_cell.angle_gamma   90.00
#
_symmetry.space_group_name_H-M   'P 1'
#
loop_
_entity.id
_entity.type
_entity.pdbx_description
1 polymer ?
#
loop_
_entity_poly.entity_id
_entity_poly.type
_entity_poly.pdbx_seq_one_letter_code
_entity_poly.pdbx_strand_id
1 'polypeptide(L)'
;MTPTRSSPLATVSSLVCALVLLPLAVASGESLVIPTWRDFGWLVTYGIVAQLLGWVLISHSLPKLDASAVGLILLLQPVSAFVWDFTLFDRRLEPVQFIGGAIALVAIYLGSQRHKVR
;
A
#
# COMPACT_ATOMS: atom_id res chain seq x y z
N MET A 1 10.47 -14.59 -22.63
CA MET A 1 10.60 -13.82 -21.37
C MET A 1 11.17 -12.45 -21.71
N THR A 2 10.32 -11.51 -22.13
CA THR A 2 10.72 -10.12 -22.32
C THR A 2 10.30 -9.35 -21.05
N PRO A 3 11.21 -8.66 -20.34
CA PRO A 3 10.82 -7.79 -19.24
C PRO A 3 9.98 -6.64 -19.81
N THR A 4 8.66 -6.79 -19.69
CA THR A 4 7.63 -5.85 -20.13
C THR A 4 7.72 -4.56 -19.31
N ARG A 5 7.45 -3.41 -19.94
CA ARG A 5 7.51 -1.99 -19.49
C ARG A 5 7.09 -1.60 -18.04
N SER A 6 6.64 -2.49 -17.18
CA SER A 6 6.11 -2.21 -15.83
C SER A 6 7.16 -2.13 -14.72
N SER A 7 8.33 -2.75 -14.88
CA SER A 7 9.43 -2.67 -13.89
C SER A 7 9.98 -1.26 -13.61
N PRO A 8 10.16 -0.36 -14.60
CA PRO A 8 10.67 0.98 -14.31
C PRO A 8 9.68 1.82 -13.48
N LEU A 9 8.36 1.57 -13.58
CA LEU A 9 7.36 2.36 -12.87
C LEU A 9 7.39 2.13 -11.35
N ALA A 10 7.63 0.89 -10.92
CA ALA A 10 7.81 0.56 -9.50
C ALA A 10 9.04 1.27 -8.93
N THR A 11 10.16 1.21 -9.65
CA THR A 11 11.42 1.83 -9.22
C THR A 11 11.31 3.35 -9.19
N VAL A 12 10.74 3.95 -10.23
CA VAL A 12 10.56 5.41 -10.30
C VAL A 12 9.61 5.89 -9.21
N SER A 13 8.46 5.24 -9.00
CA SER A 13 7.54 5.63 -7.93
C SER A 13 8.17 5.50 -6.54
N SER A 14 8.94 4.43 -6.30
CA SER A 14 9.67 4.24 -5.03
C SER A 14 10.74 5.32 -4.83
N LEU A 15 11.48 5.67 -5.88
CA LEU A 15 12.51 6.71 -5.83
C LEU A 15 11.90 8.09 -5.60
N VAL A 16 10.79 8.41 -6.26
CA VAL A 16 10.06 9.65 -6.06
C VAL A 16 9.52 9.73 -4.64
N CYS A 17 8.90 8.66 -4.12
CA CYS A 17 8.47 8.59 -2.72
C CYS A 17 9.63 8.84 -1.75
N ALA A 18 10.77 8.18 -1.97
CA ALA A 18 11.95 8.37 -1.14
C ALA A 18 12.46 9.82 -1.18
N LEU A 19 12.55 10.42 -2.37
CA LEU A 19 12.99 11.82 -2.53
C LEU A 19 12.04 12.82 -1.87
N VAL A 20 10.73 12.54 -1.85
CA VAL A 20 9.74 13.41 -1.20
C VAL A 20 9.73 13.22 0.31
N LEU A 21 9.84 11.98 0.80
CA LEU A 21 9.78 11.68 2.23
C LEU A 21 11.09 11.99 2.97
N LEU A 22 12.25 11.89 2.30
CA LEU A 22 13.56 12.17 2.89
C LEU A 22 13.67 13.59 3.51
N PRO A 23 13.34 14.70 2.80
CA PRO A 23 13.39 16.03 3.40
C PRO A 23 12.36 16.19 4.53
N LEU A 24 11.21 15.51 4.44
CA LEU A 24 10.20 15.54 5.49
C LEU A 24 10.67 14.83 6.77
N ALA A 25 11.36 13.70 6.63
CA ALA A 25 11.97 12.96 7.73
C ALA A 25 13.07 13.80 8.41
N VAL A 26 13.93 14.43 7.61
CA VAL A 26 14.98 15.34 8.11
C VAL A 26 14.37 16.54 8.85
N ALA A 27 13.32 17.15 8.30
CA ALA A 27 12.64 18.28 8.93
C ALA A 27 11.93 17.90 10.24
N SER A 28 11.45 16.67 10.35
CA SER A 28 10.77 16.14 11.55
C SER A 28 11.74 15.65 12.63
N GLY A 29 13.05 15.58 12.33
CA GLY A 29 14.06 15.03 13.23
C GLY A 29 13.99 13.50 13.38
N GLU A 30 13.32 12.81 12.45
CA GLU A 30 13.19 11.35 12.46
C GLU A 30 14.54 10.68 12.19
N SER A 31 14.86 9.62 12.93
CA SER A 31 16.10 8.88 12.75
C SER A 31 15.97 7.87 11.61
N LEU A 32 16.86 7.96 10.62
CA LEU A 32 17.00 6.99 9.53
C LEU A 32 17.96 5.84 9.88
N VAL A 33 18.44 5.79 11.13
CA VAL A 33 19.35 4.74 11.59
C VAL A 33 18.58 3.44 11.73
N ILE A 34 19.09 2.38 11.10
CA ILE A 34 18.58 1.02 11.26
C ILE A 34 19.39 0.37 12.38
N PRO A 35 18.82 0.16 13.59
CA PRO A 35 19.61 -0.12 14.78
C PRO A 35 20.12 -1.57 14.83
N THR A 36 19.44 -2.52 14.18
CA THR A 36 19.86 -3.93 14.18
C THR A 36 19.80 -4.57 12.80
N TRP A 37 20.59 -5.63 12.61
CA TRP A 37 20.55 -6.43 11.39
C TRP A 37 19.21 -7.14 11.17
N ARG A 38 18.48 -7.41 12.27
CA ARG A 38 17.13 -7.97 12.21
C ARG A 38 16.15 -6.96 11.61
N ASP A 39 16.23 -5.70 12.01
CA ASP A 39 15.37 -4.63 11.48
C ASP A 39 15.68 -4.36 10.00
N PHE A 40 16.96 -4.42 9.63
CA PHE A 40 17.37 -4.40 8.22
C PHE A 40 16.75 -5.55 7.44
N GLY A 41 16.78 -6.77 7.99
CA GLY A 41 16.12 -7.94 7.41
C GLY A 41 14.63 -7.71 7.15
N TRP A 42 13.91 -7.17 8.14
CA TRP A 42 12.48 -6.84 8.00
C TRP A 42 12.22 -5.77 6.94
N LEU A 43 13.04 -4.72 6.87
CA LEU A 43 12.93 -3.68 5.84
C LEU A 43 13.14 -4.24 4.44
N VAL A 44 14.13 -5.11 4.26
CA VAL A 44 14.40 -5.78 2.98
C VAL A 44 13.24 -6.71 2.63
N THR A 45 12.75 -7.53 3.58
CA THR A 45 11.59 -8.41 3.36
C THR A 45 10.35 -7.59 2.96
N TYR A 46 10.07 -6.48 3.66
CA TYR A 46 8.97 -5.59 3.32
C TYR A 46 9.12 -5.00 1.91
N GLY A 47 10.31 -4.49 1.56
CA GLY A 47 10.58 -3.96 0.23
C GLY A 47 10.44 -5.00 -0.88
N ILE A 48 10.87 -6.24 -0.66
CA ILE A 48 10.74 -7.28 -1.68
C ILE A 48 9.30 -7.76 -1.79
N VAL A 49 8.64 -8.04 -0.67
CA VAL A 49 7.31 -8.67 -0.66
C VAL A 49 6.21 -7.65 -0.94
N ALA A 50 6.12 -6.59 -0.13
CA ALA A 50 5.04 -5.62 -0.26
C ALA A 50 5.24 -4.73 -1.49
N GLN A 51 6.46 -4.22 -1.69
CA GLN A 51 6.72 -3.26 -2.75
C GLN A 51 6.95 -3.93 -4.10
N LEU A 52 7.92 -4.85 -4.23
CA LEU A 52 8.23 -5.45 -5.55
C LEU A 52 7.19 -6.49 -5.97
N LEU A 53 6.96 -7.53 -5.16
CA LEU A 53 6.02 -8.60 -5.51
C LEU A 53 4.58 -8.08 -5.57
N GLY A 54 4.15 -7.30 -4.59
CA GLY A 54 2.83 -6.68 -4.57
C GLY A 54 2.57 -5.85 -5.83
N TRP A 55 3.51 -4.98 -6.22
CA TRP A 55 3.37 -4.18 -7.43
C TRP A 55 3.33 -5.02 -8.71
N VAL A 56 4.18 -6.05 -8.83
CA VAL A 56 4.18 -6.94 -10.00
C VAL A 56 2.84 -7.66 -10.12
N LEU A 57 2.30 -8.17 -9.02
CA LEU A 57 1.01 -8.88 -9.01
C LEU A 57 -0.13 -7.97 -9.47
N ILE A 58 -0.18 -6.74 -8.95
CA ILE A 58 -1.18 -5.73 -9.30
C ILE A 58 -1.04 -5.33 -10.77
N SER A 59 0.15 -4.92 -11.17
CA SER A 59 0.45 -4.45 -12.53
C SER A 59 0.26 -5.53 -13.60
N HIS A 60 0.46 -6.80 -13.24
CA HIS A 60 0.24 -7.92 -14.14
C HIS A 60 -1.24 -8.29 -14.28
N SER A 61 -2.04 -8.10 -13.23
CA SER A 61 -3.47 -8.45 -13.22
C SER A 61 -4.32 -7.32 -13.81
N LEU A 62 -3.93 -6.07 -13.59
CA LEU A 62 -4.61 -4.86 -14.07
C LEU A 62 -5.05 -4.93 -15.55
N PRO A 63 -4.19 -5.29 -16.53
CA PRO A 63 -4.58 -5.32 -17.94
C PRO A 63 -5.56 -6.44 -18.31
N LYS A 64 -5.76 -7.43 -17.43
CA LYS A 64 -6.55 -8.64 -17.68
C LYS A 64 -7.92 -8.61 -17.02
N LEU A 65 -8.21 -7.56 -16.25
CA LEU A 65 -9.39 -7.44 -15.41
C LEU A 65 -10.21 -6.22 -15.81
N ASP A 66 -11.54 -6.34 -15.73
CA ASP A 66 -12.43 -5.21 -15.92
C ASP A 66 -12.18 -4.14 -14.85
N ALA A 67 -12.44 -2.88 -15.19
CA ALA A 67 -12.24 -1.74 -14.27
C ALA A 67 -12.91 -1.93 -12.90
N SER A 68 -14.05 -2.64 -12.86
CA SER A 68 -14.75 -2.97 -11.61
C SER A 68 -13.96 -3.96 -10.73
N ALA A 69 -13.33 -4.98 -11.33
CA ALA A 69 -12.54 -5.96 -10.58
C ALA A 69 -11.24 -5.34 -10.06
N VAL A 70 -10.60 -4.47 -10.86
CA VAL A 70 -9.45 -3.67 -10.43
C VAL A 70 -9.81 -2.81 -9.22
N GLY A 71 -10.94 -2.08 -9.28
CA GLY A 71 -11.42 -1.27 -8.17
C GLY A 71 -11.65 -2.09 -6.90
N LEU A 72 -12.24 -3.29 -7.02
CA LEU A 72 -12.44 -4.19 -5.89
C LEU A 72 -11.12 -4.69 -5.29
N ILE A 73 -10.12 -5.04 -6.11
CA ILE A 73 -8.79 -5.44 -5.64
C ILE A 73 -8.09 -4.29 -4.90
N LEU A 74 -8.21 -3.06 -5.40
CA LEU A 74 -7.67 -1.88 -4.72
C LEU A 74 -8.40 -1.60 -3.40
N LEU A 75 -9.72 -1.81 -3.33
CA LEU A 75 -10.51 -1.72 -2.11
C LEU A 75 -10.18 -2.83 -1.09
N LEU A 76 -9.73 -3.99 -1.57
CA LEU A 76 -9.38 -5.10 -0.70
C LEU A 76 -8.14 -4.79 0.15
N GLN A 77 -7.22 -3.95 -0.34
CA GLN A 77 -6.01 -3.55 0.38
C GLN A 77 -6.29 -2.84 1.72
N PRO A 78 -7.07 -1.73 1.77
CA PRO A 78 -7.38 -1.06 3.03
C PRO A 78 -8.22 -1.93 3.97
N VAL A 79 -9.13 -2.75 3.44
CA VAL A 79 -9.90 -3.71 4.25
C VAL A 79 -8.97 -4.74 4.89
N SER A 80 -8.04 -5.31 4.12
CA SER A 80 -7.09 -6.30 4.62
C SER A 80 -6.15 -5.70 5.66
N ALA A 81 -5.69 -4.46 5.46
CA ALA A 81 -4.88 -3.74 6.44
C ALA A 81 -5.60 -3.58 7.78
N PHE A 82 -6.89 -3.19 7.75
CA PHE A 82 -7.71 -3.08 8.96
C PHE A 82 -7.91 -4.44 9.67
N VAL A 83 -8.16 -5.50 8.90
CA VAL A 83 -8.29 -6.86 9.44
C VAL A 83 -6.98 -7.33 10.08
N TRP A 84 -5.84 -7.08 9.45
CA TRP A 84 -4.53 -7.42 10.01
C TRP A 84 -4.20 -6.63 11.26
N ASP A 85 -4.57 -5.35 11.34
CA ASP A 85 -4.36 -4.52 12.53
C ASP A 85 -5.06 -5.12 13.76
N PHE A 86 -6.28 -5.63 13.58
CA PHE A 86 -7.02 -6.31 14.63
C PHE A 86 -6.49 -7.73 14.94
N THR A 87 -6.19 -8.53 13.90
CA THR A 87 -5.92 -9.97 14.08
C THR A 87 -4.46 -10.34 14.33
N LEU A 88 -3.51 -9.63 13.71
CA LEU A 88 -2.09 -9.95 13.79
C LEU A 88 -1.33 -9.08 14.80
N PHE A 89 -1.74 -7.82 14.94
CA PHE A 89 -1.06 -6.86 15.82
C PHE A 89 -1.72 -6.70 17.20
N ASP A 90 -2.84 -7.40 17.43
CA ASP A 90 -3.64 -7.38 18.67
C ASP A 90 -3.91 -5.94 19.19
N ARG A 91 -4.00 -4.99 18.26
CA ARG A 91 -4.21 -3.59 18.60
C ARG A 91 -5.65 -3.41 19.05
N ARG A 92 -5.82 -2.91 20.28
CA ARG A 92 -7.11 -2.41 20.77
C ARG A 92 -7.46 -1.13 20.02
N LEU A 93 -8.17 -1.30 18.91
CA LEU A 93 -8.74 -0.19 18.16
C LEU A 93 -9.74 0.55 19.05
N GLU A 94 -9.51 1.84 19.29
CA GLU A 94 -10.50 2.66 19.98
C GLU A 94 -11.77 2.80 19.13
N PRO A 95 -12.95 3.03 19.74
CA PRO A 95 -14.20 3.20 19.01
C PRO A 95 -14.12 4.26 17.90
N VAL A 96 -13.35 5.32 18.13
CA VAL A 96 -13.11 6.38 17.14
C VAL A 96 -12.35 5.87 15.91
N GLN A 97 -11.38 4.96 16.09
CA GLN A 97 -10.63 4.35 14.98
C GLN A 97 -11.53 3.43 14.16
N PHE A 98 -12.46 2.73 14.82
CA PHE A 98 -13.44 1.89 14.14
C PHE A 98 -14.41 2.73 13.30
N ILE A 99 -14.91 3.85 13.84
CA ILE A 99 -15.77 4.79 13.12
C ILE A 99 -14.99 5.42 11.94
N GLY A 100 -13.75 5.85 12.16
CA GLY A 100 -12.89 6.39 11.11
C GLY A 100 -12.63 5.39 10.00
N GLY A 101 -12.34 4.13 10.34
CA GLY A 101 -12.20 3.02 9.40
C GLY A 101 -13.48 2.77 8.61
N ALA A 102 -14.63 2.73 9.27
CA ALA A 102 -15.93 2.58 8.61
C ALA A 102 -16.23 3.73 7.64
N ILE A 103 -15.98 4.97 8.04
CA ILE A 103 -16.15 6.16 7.19
C ILE A 103 -15.22 6.08 5.98
N ALA A 104 -13.94 5.72 6.19
CA ALA A 104 -12.99 5.55 5.10
C ALA A 104 -13.47 4.48 4.11
N LEU A 105 -13.89 3.30 4.58
CA LEU A 105 -14.42 2.24 3.73
C LEU A 105 -15.66 2.67 2.94
N VAL A 106 -16.62 3.37 3.58
CA VAL A 106 -17.81 3.91 2.91
C VAL A 106 -17.43 4.95 1.86
N ALA A 107 -16.50 5.86 2.16
CA ALA A 107 -16.03 6.87 1.23
C ALA A 107 -15.35 6.24 0.00
N ILE A 108 -14.48 5.25 0.20
CA ILE A 108 -13.81 4.58 -0.91
C ILE A 108 -14.82 3.74 -1.72
N TYR A 109 -15.80 3.10 -1.08
CA TYR A 109 -16.90 2.42 -1.77
C TYR A 109 -17.71 3.38 -2.66
N LEU A 110 -18.16 4.51 -2.13
CA LEU A 110 -18.89 5.52 -2.88
C LEU A 110 -18.08 6.10 -4.05
N GLY A 111 -16.77 6.33 -3.83
CA GLY A 111 -15.84 6.76 -4.87
C GLY A 111 -15.66 5.72 -5.98
N SER A 112 -15.57 4.44 -5.61
CA SER A 112 -15.40 3.33 -6.56
C SER A 112 -16.64 3.15 -7.46
N GLN A 113 -17.85 3.31 -6.92
CA GLN A 113 -19.11 3.19 -7.69
C GLN A 113 -19.25 4.29 -8.76
N ARG A 114 -18.66 5.47 -8.56
CA ARG A 114 -18.73 6.59 -9.51
C ARG A 114 -17.97 6.34 -10.81
N HIS A 115 -17.07 5.36 -10.85
CA HIS A 115 -16.32 5.02 -12.07
C HIS A 115 -17.11 4.13 -13.05
N LYS A 116 -18.35 3.74 -12.69
CA LYS A 116 -19.27 2.94 -13.53
C LYS A 116 -20.23 3.80 -14.38
N VAL A 117 -20.05 5.12 -14.42
CA VAL A 117 -20.90 6.04 -15.20
C VAL A 117 -20.07 6.77 -16.26
N ARG A 118 -19.61 6.03 -17.27
CA ARG A 118 -19.64 6.42 -18.68
C ARG A 118 -19.24 5.28 -19.59
#